data_AF-A0A2H1G491-F1
#
_entry.id   AF-A0A2H1G491-F1
#
_cell.length_a   1.000
_cell.length_b   1.000
_cell.length_c   1.000
_cell.angle_alpha   90.00
_cell.angle_beta   90.00
_cell.angle_gamma   90.00
#
_symmetry.space_group_name_H-M   'P 1'
#
loop_
_entity.id
_entity.type
_entity.pdbx_description
1 polymer ?
#
loop_
_entity_poly.entity_id
_entity_poly.type
_entity_poly.pdbx_seq_one_letter_code
_entity_poly.pdbx_strand_id
1 'polypeptide(L)'
;MQTHIALMSAFAFLPQIFGHMMLDYPAPFNATNNPHRVTEPDPYLQYPYDCCGPENRWSYPCRGYEKLLGTPEGAPTATWAAGSTQNWNITGIGNHYGGSCQVGFSIDKGESFHVATSYEGNCPHRDAGNGPDGQEFEFTVPSDVAAGACSQAS
;
A
#
# COMPACT_ATOMS: atom_id res chain seq x y z
N MET A 1 30.71 -2.26 58.11
CA MET A 1 29.49 -1.80 57.41
C MET A 1 29.70 -2.03 55.93
N GLN A 2 29.02 -3.01 55.35
CA GLN A 2 29.16 -3.42 53.96
C GLN A 2 28.15 -2.62 53.11
N THR A 3 28.64 -1.70 52.28
CA THR A 3 27.79 -0.96 51.33
C THR A 3 27.58 -1.81 50.08
N HIS A 4 26.36 -2.36 49.94
CA HIS A 4 25.93 -3.00 48.71
C HIS A 4 25.48 -1.93 47.70
N ILE A 5 26.26 -1.74 46.63
CA ILE A 5 25.84 -0.95 45.47
C ILE A 5 24.94 -1.87 44.63
N ALA A 6 23.62 -1.65 44.69
CA ALA A 6 22.67 -2.30 43.80
C ALA A 6 22.75 -1.62 42.43
N LEU A 7 23.35 -2.31 41.45
CA LEU A 7 23.26 -1.92 40.03
C LEU A 7 21.82 -2.13 39.55
N MET A 8 21.05 -1.06 39.44
CA MET A 8 19.78 -1.08 38.71
C MET A 8 20.08 -1.13 37.21
N SER A 9 19.92 -2.30 36.59
CA SER A 9 19.91 -2.43 35.13
C SER A 9 18.69 -1.71 34.57
N ALA A 10 18.91 -0.54 33.96
CA ALA A 10 17.89 0.15 33.18
C ALA A 10 17.66 -0.61 31.85
N PHE A 11 16.57 -1.36 31.77
CA PHE A 11 16.07 -1.88 30.49
C PHE A 11 15.52 -0.69 29.68
N ALA A 12 16.28 -0.24 28.69
CA ALA A 12 15.78 0.73 27.71
C ALA A 12 14.70 0.03 26.86
N PHE A 13 13.43 0.35 27.10
CA PHE A 13 12.34 -0.02 26.20
C PHE A 13 12.49 0.81 24.92
N LEU A 14 13.03 0.18 23.86
CA LEU A 14 13.02 0.75 22.52
C LEU A 14 11.57 0.68 22.00
N PRO A 15 10.93 1.81 21.65
CA PRO A 15 9.62 1.77 21.03
C PRO A 15 9.71 0.99 19.71
N GLN A 16 8.89 -0.04 19.58
CA GLN A 16 8.72 -0.76 18.32
C GLN A 16 7.88 0.14 17.40
N ILE A 17 8.53 0.77 16.43
CA ILE A 17 7.85 1.49 15.35
C ILE A 17 7.36 0.46 14.34
N PHE A 18 6.08 0.07 14.44
CA PHE A 18 5.40 -0.65 13.37
C PHE A 18 4.85 0.36 12.38
N GLY A 19 5.33 0.32 11.14
CA GLY A 19 4.75 1.09 10.04
C GLY A 19 4.44 0.18 8.87
N HIS A 20 3.17 0.18 8.48
CA HIS A 20 2.60 -0.71 7.48
C HIS A 20 1.32 -0.05 6.97
N MET A 21 1.27 0.20 5.66
CA MET A 21 0.17 0.86 4.98
C MET A 21 -0.23 0.02 3.77
N MET A 22 -1.49 0.06 3.39
CA MET A 22 -2.02 -0.51 2.15
C MET A 22 -3.01 0.45 1.51
N LEU A 23 -3.37 0.23 0.26
CA LEU A 23 -4.48 0.93 -0.37
C LEU A 23 -5.80 0.64 0.34
N ASP A 24 -6.52 1.70 0.70
CA ASP A 24 -7.92 1.62 1.12
C ASP A 24 -8.84 1.81 -0.10
N TYR A 25 -8.50 2.75 -0.98
CA TYR A 25 -9.17 2.99 -2.25
C TYR A 25 -8.16 3.31 -3.36
N PRO A 26 -8.27 2.68 -4.55
CA PRO A 26 -9.13 1.54 -4.84
C PRO A 26 -8.68 0.30 -4.07
N ALA A 27 -9.63 -0.55 -3.67
CA ALA A 27 -9.30 -1.77 -2.92
C ALA A 27 -8.42 -2.71 -3.78
N PRO A 28 -7.21 -3.09 -3.32
CA PRO A 28 -6.28 -3.87 -4.10
C PRO A 28 -6.69 -5.34 -4.23
N PHE A 29 -5.97 -6.09 -5.06
CA PHE A 29 -6.16 -7.54 -5.12
C PHE A 29 -5.85 -8.19 -3.77
N ASN A 30 -6.61 -9.24 -3.49
CA ASN A 30 -6.49 -10.03 -2.26
C ASN A 30 -6.66 -9.27 -0.93
N ALA A 31 -7.22 -8.06 -0.98
CA ALA A 31 -7.41 -7.20 0.19
C ALA A 31 -8.69 -7.51 0.96
N THR A 32 -8.67 -7.24 2.26
CA THR A 32 -9.82 -7.42 3.16
C THR A 32 -10.99 -6.51 2.79
N ASN A 33 -10.71 -5.35 2.20
CA ASN A 33 -11.69 -4.35 1.77
C ASN A 33 -12.13 -4.53 0.30
N ASN A 34 -11.63 -5.55 -0.41
CA ASN A 34 -12.02 -5.79 -1.80
C ASN A 34 -13.39 -6.53 -1.86
N PRO A 35 -14.44 -5.92 -2.43
CA PRO A 35 -15.80 -6.47 -2.42
C PRO A 35 -15.97 -7.72 -3.28
N HIS A 36 -15.03 -8.03 -4.15
CA HIS A 36 -15.09 -9.19 -5.05
C HIS A 36 -14.44 -10.44 -4.45
N ARG A 37 -13.90 -10.35 -3.23
CA ARG A 37 -13.23 -11.46 -2.56
C ARG A 37 -14.23 -12.49 -2.06
N VAL A 38 -13.92 -13.76 -2.33
CA VAL A 38 -14.70 -14.93 -1.89
C VAL A 38 -13.86 -15.95 -1.11
N THR A 39 -12.55 -15.70 -0.98
CA THR A 39 -11.61 -16.53 -0.21
C THR A 39 -10.92 -15.67 0.85
N GLU A 40 -10.17 -16.31 1.76
CA GLU A 40 -9.47 -15.58 2.82
C GLU A 40 -8.48 -14.54 2.23
N PRO A 41 -8.54 -13.28 2.68
CA PRO A 41 -7.66 -12.22 2.20
C PRO A 41 -6.22 -12.42 2.69
N ASP A 42 -5.26 -11.71 2.09
CA ASP A 42 -3.90 -11.66 2.63
C ASP A 42 -3.89 -10.88 3.94
N PRO A 43 -3.63 -11.52 5.11
CA PRO A 43 -3.61 -10.82 6.39
C PRO A 43 -2.39 -9.90 6.56
N TYR A 44 -1.45 -9.96 5.61
CA TYR A 44 -0.21 -9.18 5.62
C TYR A 44 -0.15 -8.17 4.46
N LEU A 45 -1.27 -7.83 3.81
CA LEU A 45 -1.26 -6.97 2.61
C LEU A 45 -0.62 -5.58 2.83
N GLN A 46 -0.63 -5.08 4.06
CA GLN A 46 0.00 -3.83 4.49
C GLN A 46 1.52 -3.94 4.72
N TYR A 47 2.09 -5.13 4.64
CA TYR A 47 3.53 -5.35 4.82
C TYR A 47 4.30 -5.03 3.54
N PRO A 48 5.49 -4.41 3.61
CA PRO A 48 6.31 -4.11 2.44
C PRO A 48 6.80 -5.39 1.77
N TYR A 49 7.19 -5.28 0.49
CA TYR A 49 7.84 -6.38 -0.24
C TYR A 49 9.06 -6.93 0.51
N ASP A 50 9.21 -8.25 0.49
CA ASP A 50 10.38 -8.99 0.96
C ASP A 50 10.86 -8.69 2.39
N CYS A 51 10.00 -8.14 3.25
CA CYS A 51 10.29 -8.00 4.67
C CYS A 51 9.09 -8.35 5.54
N CYS A 52 9.41 -8.77 6.77
CA CYS A 52 8.57 -8.54 7.94
C CYS A 52 7.28 -9.40 8.00
N GLY A 53 6.98 -10.18 6.95
CA GLY A 53 5.95 -11.22 6.93
C GLY A 53 6.51 -12.65 7.03
N PRO A 54 5.65 -13.66 7.27
CA PRO A 54 6.09 -15.05 7.29
C PRO A 54 6.59 -15.47 5.89
N GLU A 55 7.88 -15.81 5.78
CA GLU A 55 8.57 -16.36 4.59
C GLU A 55 8.78 -15.43 3.37
N ASN A 56 8.73 -14.09 3.49
CA ASN A 56 9.07 -13.15 2.40
C ASN A 56 8.50 -13.56 1.01
N ARG A 57 7.20 -13.82 0.94
CA ARG A 57 6.58 -14.56 -0.18
C ARG A 57 6.09 -13.71 -1.34
N TRP A 58 6.21 -12.38 -1.26
CA TRP A 58 5.50 -11.48 -2.18
C TRP A 58 6.36 -11.13 -3.38
N SER A 59 5.96 -11.64 -4.54
CA SER A 59 6.64 -11.36 -5.80
C SER A 59 6.22 -10.02 -6.39
N TYR A 60 7.16 -9.28 -6.96
CA TYR A 60 6.82 -8.20 -7.88
C TYR A 60 6.34 -8.78 -9.24
N PRO A 61 5.36 -8.16 -9.92
CA PRO A 61 4.52 -7.03 -9.50
C PRO A 61 3.38 -7.48 -8.57
N CYS A 62 2.64 -6.54 -7.98
CA CYS A 62 1.36 -6.81 -7.30
C CYS A 62 1.33 -7.95 -6.26
N ARG A 63 2.49 -8.37 -5.71
CA ARG A 63 2.62 -9.45 -4.72
C ARG A 63 2.27 -10.83 -5.29
N GLY A 64 2.28 -11.00 -6.62
CA GLY A 64 1.84 -12.21 -7.31
C GLY A 64 0.31 -12.32 -7.45
N TYR A 65 -0.43 -11.25 -7.11
CA TYR A 65 -1.89 -11.22 -7.20
C TYR A 65 -2.41 -10.73 -8.56
N GLU A 66 -1.55 -10.28 -9.46
CA GLU A 66 -1.86 -10.02 -10.86
C GLU A 66 -2.43 -11.26 -11.57
N LYS A 67 -2.14 -12.47 -11.07
CA LYS A 67 -2.80 -13.71 -11.53
C LYS A 67 -4.32 -13.74 -11.37
N LEU A 68 -4.89 -12.85 -10.53
CA LEU A 68 -6.34 -12.72 -10.37
C LEU A 68 -6.98 -11.91 -11.50
N LEU A 69 -6.20 -11.22 -12.33
CA LEU A 69 -6.71 -10.47 -13.48
C LEU A 69 -7.55 -11.36 -14.40
N GLY A 70 -8.76 -10.89 -14.73
CA GLY A 70 -9.72 -11.61 -15.56
C GLY A 70 -10.52 -12.70 -14.83
N THR A 71 -10.27 -12.93 -13.54
CA THR A 71 -11.13 -13.75 -12.69
C THR A 71 -12.21 -12.90 -12.01
N PRO A 72 -13.31 -13.48 -11.50
CA PRO A 72 -14.28 -12.75 -10.71
C PRO A 72 -13.69 -12.02 -9.51
N GLU A 73 -12.70 -12.61 -8.83
CA GLU A 73 -12.03 -12.01 -7.66
C GLU A 73 -11.11 -10.84 -8.03
N GLY A 74 -10.68 -10.76 -9.29
CA GLY A 74 -9.90 -9.66 -9.84
C GLY A 74 -10.74 -8.64 -10.60
N ALA A 75 -12.06 -8.63 -10.42
CA ALA A 75 -12.91 -7.60 -11.01
C ALA A 75 -12.50 -6.20 -10.53
N PRO A 76 -12.62 -5.15 -11.37
CA PRO A 76 -12.25 -3.79 -10.98
C PRO A 76 -13.01 -3.32 -9.73
N THR A 77 -12.29 -2.69 -8.81
CA THR A 77 -12.85 -2.06 -7.60
C THR A 77 -13.07 -0.56 -7.77
N ALA A 78 -12.49 0.02 -8.84
CA ALA A 78 -12.77 1.36 -9.33
C ALA A 78 -12.73 1.38 -10.86
N THR A 79 -13.33 2.41 -11.46
CA THR A 79 -13.26 2.65 -12.90
C THR A 79 -13.15 4.16 -13.10
N TRP A 80 -12.12 4.57 -13.83
CA TRP A 80 -11.82 5.97 -14.04
C TRP A 80 -11.79 6.30 -15.53
N ALA A 81 -12.28 7.48 -15.88
CA ALA A 81 -12.23 7.97 -17.25
C ALA A 81 -10.82 8.50 -17.57
N ALA A 82 -10.33 8.25 -18.78
CA ALA A 82 -9.09 8.86 -19.26
C ALA A 82 -9.18 10.40 -19.19
N GLY A 83 -8.13 11.06 -18.72
CA GLY A 83 -8.09 12.51 -18.56
C GLY A 83 -8.85 13.05 -17.34
N SER A 84 -9.46 12.19 -16.52
CA SER A 84 -10.16 12.63 -15.30
C SER A 84 -9.22 12.73 -14.10
N THR A 85 -9.50 13.70 -13.23
CA THR A 85 -8.91 13.80 -11.90
C THR A 85 -9.60 12.81 -10.96
N GLN A 86 -8.80 12.05 -10.23
CA GLN A 86 -9.23 10.97 -9.34
C GLN A 86 -8.39 10.98 -8.07
N ASN A 87 -8.89 10.31 -7.04
CA ASN A 87 -8.18 10.16 -5.78
C ASN A 87 -7.90 8.68 -5.50
N TRP A 88 -6.86 8.45 -4.71
CA TRP A 88 -6.60 7.19 -4.03
C TRP A 88 -6.25 7.50 -2.58
N ASN A 89 -6.44 6.53 -1.69
CA ASN A 89 -6.07 6.70 -0.30
C ASN A 89 -5.49 5.41 0.28
N ILE A 90 -4.81 5.56 1.42
CA ILE A 90 -4.16 4.45 2.13
C ILE A 90 -4.61 4.40 3.58
N THR A 91 -4.56 3.20 4.14
CA THR A 91 -4.84 2.94 5.54
C THR A 91 -3.81 1.99 6.12
N GLY A 92 -3.61 2.02 7.42
CA GLY A 92 -2.68 1.12 8.08
C GLY A 92 -2.46 1.43 9.55
N ILE A 93 -1.33 0.92 10.06
CA ILE A 93 -0.98 1.00 11.48
C ILE A 93 0.20 1.95 11.75
N GLY A 94 0.83 2.46 10.70
CA GLY A 94 1.89 3.45 10.83
C GLY A 94 2.39 3.93 9.46
N ASN A 95 2.44 5.25 9.30
CA ASN A 95 2.73 5.95 8.05
C ASN A 95 4.23 6.16 7.76
N HIS A 96 5.12 5.63 8.61
CA HIS A 96 6.59 5.82 8.54
C HIS A 96 7.06 7.27 8.41
N TYR A 97 6.27 8.23 8.90
CA TYR A 97 6.57 9.66 8.79
C TYR A 97 6.75 10.12 7.32
N GLY A 98 6.07 9.43 6.40
CA GLY A 98 6.06 9.70 4.98
C GLY A 98 7.14 8.99 4.19
N GLY A 99 7.51 9.58 3.06
CA GLY A 99 8.29 8.92 2.02
C GLY A 99 7.93 9.50 0.67
N SER A 100 8.09 8.70 -0.39
CA SER A 100 7.58 9.02 -1.71
C SER A 100 6.73 7.88 -2.23
N CYS A 101 5.71 8.20 -3.03
CA CYS A 101 4.86 7.22 -3.67
C CYS A 101 4.74 7.50 -5.17
N GLN A 102 4.28 6.52 -5.92
CA GLN A 102 3.94 6.68 -7.33
C GLN A 102 2.60 6.03 -7.65
N VAL A 103 1.87 6.60 -8.62
CA VAL A 103 0.76 5.95 -9.30
C VAL A 103 1.22 5.64 -10.72
N GLY A 104 1.18 4.37 -11.10
CA GLY A 104 1.51 3.87 -12.42
C GLY A 104 0.38 3.06 -13.04
N PHE A 105 0.38 2.97 -14.37
CA PHE A 105 -0.59 2.20 -15.14
C PHE A 105 0.10 1.12 -15.95
N SER A 106 -0.52 -0.05 -15.99
CA SER A 106 -0.14 -1.20 -16.79
C SER A 106 -1.28 -1.54 -17.76
N ILE A 107 -0.94 -1.73 -19.04
CA ILE A 107 -1.87 -2.24 -20.07
C ILE A 107 -1.55 -3.67 -20.52
N ASP A 108 -0.45 -4.23 -20.02
CA ASP A 108 0.09 -5.55 -20.38
C ASP A 108 0.07 -6.52 -19.18
N LYS A 109 -0.94 -6.36 -18.32
CA LYS A 109 -1.20 -7.24 -17.17
C LYS A 109 -0.05 -7.31 -16.14
N GLY A 110 0.69 -6.22 -15.98
CA GLY A 110 1.73 -6.05 -14.98
C GLY A 110 3.13 -6.32 -15.49
N GLU A 111 3.31 -6.61 -16.79
CA GLU A 111 4.64 -6.76 -17.37
C GLU A 111 5.41 -5.42 -17.36
N SER A 112 4.72 -4.31 -17.61
CA SER A 112 5.30 -2.97 -17.52
C SER A 112 4.33 -1.95 -16.89
N PHE A 113 4.92 -0.93 -16.26
CA PHE A 113 4.18 0.17 -15.65
C PHE A 113 4.72 1.51 -16.15
N HIS A 114 3.81 2.40 -16.50
CA HIS A 114 4.11 3.79 -16.84
C HIS A 114 3.62 4.70 -15.72
N VAL A 115 4.53 5.49 -15.14
CA VAL A 115 4.20 6.41 -14.04
C VAL A 115 3.35 7.57 -14.56
N ALA A 116 2.20 7.79 -13.95
CA ALA A 116 1.34 8.94 -14.20
C ALA A 116 1.59 10.08 -13.21
N THR A 117 1.93 9.77 -11.96
CA THR A 117 2.16 10.78 -10.92
C THR A 117 3.19 10.26 -9.91
N SER A 118 4.11 11.12 -9.51
CA SER A 118 5.05 10.90 -8.40
C SER A 118 4.72 11.88 -7.27
N TYR A 119 4.66 11.38 -6.06
CA TYR A 119 4.50 12.16 -4.83
C TYR A 119 5.85 12.15 -4.10
N GLU A 120 6.67 13.14 -4.34
CA GLU A 120 8.04 13.21 -3.83
C GLU A 120 8.07 13.88 -2.45
N GLY A 121 7.99 13.07 -1.39
CA GLY A 121 7.86 13.55 -0.02
C GLY A 121 6.41 13.57 0.47
N ASN A 122 6.23 13.43 1.79
CA ASN A 122 4.92 13.47 2.46
C ASN A 122 3.86 12.51 1.86
N CYS A 123 4.31 11.38 1.32
CA CYS A 123 3.46 10.24 0.98
C CYS A 123 4.04 8.97 1.63
N PRO A 124 3.37 8.36 2.62
CA PRO A 124 2.14 8.80 3.29
C PRO A 124 2.21 10.21 3.89
N HIS A 125 1.06 10.85 4.12
CA HIS A 125 0.99 12.14 4.82
C HIS A 125 1.48 11.98 6.26
N ARG A 126 2.54 12.73 6.58
CA ARG A 126 3.35 12.55 7.78
C ARG A 126 2.60 12.82 9.08
N ASP A 127 1.79 13.88 9.08
CA ASP A 127 1.15 14.42 10.29
C ASP A 127 -0.39 14.27 10.24
N ALA A 128 -0.90 13.34 9.42
CA ALA A 128 -2.34 13.19 9.15
C ALA A 128 -2.92 11.83 9.62
N GLY A 129 -2.25 11.15 10.54
CA GLY A 129 -2.67 9.85 11.07
C GLY A 129 -2.43 8.70 10.09
N ASN A 130 -3.04 7.55 10.33
CA ASN A 130 -2.83 6.32 9.56
C ASN A 130 -4.10 5.82 8.83
N GLY A 131 -5.21 6.57 8.93
CA GLY A 131 -6.49 6.21 8.32
C GLY A 131 -6.75 6.97 7.01
N PRO A 132 -7.73 6.52 6.21
CA PRO A 132 -7.99 7.05 4.87
C PRO A 132 -8.38 8.53 4.87
N ASP A 133 -9.09 9.00 5.91
CA ASP A 133 -9.56 10.40 6.04
C ASP A 133 -8.45 11.45 5.98
N GLY A 134 -7.21 11.07 6.34
CA GLY A 134 -6.04 11.94 6.32
C GLY A 134 -4.95 11.48 5.35
N GLN A 135 -5.23 10.48 4.52
CA GLN A 135 -4.24 9.82 3.67
C GLN A 135 -4.75 9.71 2.23
N GLU A 136 -5.38 10.77 1.72
CA GLU A 136 -5.91 10.87 0.38
C GLU A 136 -4.98 11.67 -0.54
N PHE A 137 -4.87 11.20 -1.78
CA PHE A 137 -3.94 11.73 -2.78
C PHE A 137 -4.64 11.85 -4.13
N GLU A 138 -4.56 13.03 -4.73
CA GLU A 138 -5.13 13.32 -6.04
C GLU A 138 -4.12 13.03 -7.17
N PHE A 139 -4.59 12.41 -8.25
CA PHE A 139 -3.86 12.26 -9.50
C PHE A 139 -4.78 12.47 -10.70
N THR A 140 -4.17 12.64 -11.88
CA THR A 140 -4.90 12.67 -13.15
C THR A 140 -4.62 11.40 -13.92
N VAL A 141 -5.68 10.72 -14.37
CA VAL A 141 -5.55 9.57 -15.28
C VAL A 141 -5.02 10.09 -16.63
N PRO A 142 -3.93 9.54 -17.20
CA PRO A 142 -3.43 9.96 -18.50
C PRO A 142 -4.52 9.89 -19.57
N SER A 143 -4.64 10.92 -20.40
CA SER A 143 -5.71 11.01 -21.42
C SER A 143 -5.56 10.00 -22.55
N ASP A 144 -4.35 9.49 -22.75
CA ASP A 144 -3.96 8.53 -23.78
C ASP A 144 -3.90 7.08 -23.26
N VAL A 145 -4.26 6.85 -21.99
CA VAL A 145 -4.31 5.48 -21.46
C VAL A 145 -5.39 4.66 -22.16
N ALA A 146 -5.04 3.45 -22.60
CA ALA A 146 -6.00 2.55 -23.21
C ALA A 146 -7.07 2.10 -22.19
N ALA A 147 -8.29 1.88 -22.67
CA ALA A 147 -9.36 1.31 -21.85
C ALA A 147 -8.94 -0.08 -21.32
N GLY A 148 -9.24 -0.34 -20.04
CA GLY A 148 -8.89 -1.61 -19.39
C GLY A 148 -7.48 -1.64 -18.78
N ALA A 149 -6.75 -0.52 -18.78
CA ALA A 149 -5.51 -0.40 -18.00
C ALA A 149 -5.76 -0.63 -16.50
N CYS A 150 -4.83 -1.35 -15.87
CA CYS A 150 -4.82 -1.55 -14.43
C CYS A 150 -3.86 -0.55 -13.77
N SER A 151 -4.31 0.16 -12.74
CA SER A 151 -3.47 1.07 -11.96
C SER A 151 -2.82 0.36 -10.78
N GLN A 152 -1.58 0.73 -10.48
CA GLN A 152 -0.88 0.37 -9.24
C GLN A 152 -0.40 1.65 -8.56
N ALA A 153 -0.66 1.78 -7.26
CA ALA A 153 0.00 2.77 -6.40
C ALA A 153 0.97 2.03 -5.47
N SER A 154 2.17 2.58 -5.30
CA SER A 154 3.25 2.02 -4.48
C SER A 154 4.00 3.09 -3.73
#